data_AF-A0A9P5MQH0-F1
#
_entry.id   AF-A0A9P5MQH0-F1
#
_cell.length_a   1.000
_cell.length_b   1.000
_cell.length_c   1.000
_cell.angle_alpha   90.00
_cell.angle_beta   90.00
_cell.angle_gamma   90.00
#
_symmetry.space_group_name_H-M   'P 1'
#
loop_
_entity.id
_entity.type
_entity.pdbx_description
1 polymer ?
#
loop_
_entity_poly.entity_id
_entity_poly.type
_entity_poly.pdbx_seq_one_letter_code
_entity_poly.pdbx_strand_id
1 'polypeptide(L)'
;KGVTADLDALVDLLESIEHFLKRLDIYTKVPPTPAMTEIVVKIIVELLSTLALATKHIRQGLPKKFVKKLFGENEVGAVLQRLDRLTQDEARTTAAQTLEVVYGLVQNMRVVIDAGSVSNSALEIIQHMASEMNKSKHYLAGDKLLQDVRSWLSPPDPWKNHNLARGSRHPGTAEWFVRGSTLSKWKTSGPSSLLWIHGKPGAGKSVFCSTIIENIDSMRKSGLASLAFFYCDFRENEKRDLRGLLSSVLFQLCHQSDSYYQILSGFYSEHVNGSQHPSDVALVQCLKDILEVPGQAPIYLIVDGLDECSNTSDMPSPREKVLMVLEDLIDSQFPNLRICVTSRPEVDIMVTLETLMFCSVSLHDESGQMEDIDNYIRSVVNKDPKMRRWKAADKEMVIDVLIKKSDGMFRWVYCQILYLRHCLPGRIRHALDELPETLDETYERALRDIDKANWEFASCLLQCVTVAFRPLRVTELAEILSFDFKKGQVPKFHEDWRLEDPVEAVLSTTSSLLTIVGIQGSQVIQFSHFSVKEFLTSDRLAETNNKFSRRYHISMTPAHTLAAHACL
;
A
#
# COMPACT_ATOMS: atom_id res chain seq x y z
N LYS A 1 8.75 -25.17 -15.08
CA LYS A 1 9.09 -24.12 -14.09
C LYS A 1 10.36 -23.32 -14.46
N GLY A 2 11.42 -23.90 -15.06
CA GLY A 2 12.64 -23.13 -15.41
C GLY A 2 12.61 -22.27 -16.69
N VAL A 3 11.83 -22.64 -17.71
CA VAL A 3 11.89 -21.99 -19.04
C VAL A 3 11.37 -20.55 -19.04
N THR A 4 10.42 -20.20 -18.17
CA THR A 4 9.87 -18.84 -18.05
C THR A 4 10.81 -17.89 -17.32
N ALA A 5 11.43 -18.33 -16.22
CA ALA A 5 12.41 -17.53 -15.48
C ALA A 5 13.66 -17.21 -16.32
N ASP A 6 14.11 -18.15 -17.15
CA ASP A 6 15.22 -17.93 -18.07
C ASP A 6 14.85 -16.98 -19.23
N LEU A 7 13.57 -16.90 -19.60
CA LEU A 7 13.05 -15.96 -20.61
C LEU A 7 12.92 -14.54 -20.03
N ASP A 8 12.43 -14.42 -18.79
CA ASP A 8 12.33 -13.14 -18.09
C ASP A 8 13.71 -12.53 -17.84
N ALA A 9 14.69 -13.33 -17.41
CA ALA A 9 16.08 -12.87 -17.24
C ALA A 9 16.75 -12.46 -18.57
N LEU A 10 16.30 -13.00 -19.70
CA LEU A 10 16.77 -12.60 -21.03
C LEU A 10 16.13 -11.27 -21.47
N VAL A 11 14.87 -11.03 -21.10
CA VAL A 11 14.20 -9.73 -21.29
C VAL A 11 14.88 -8.67 -20.43
N ASP A 12 15.12 -8.93 -19.15
CA ASP A 12 15.80 -7.99 -18.23
C ASP A 12 17.22 -7.63 -18.73
N LEU A 13 17.95 -8.61 -19.27
CA LEU A 13 19.24 -8.38 -19.89
C LEU A 13 19.11 -7.48 -21.12
N LEU A 14 18.17 -7.76 -22.02
CA LEU A 14 17.97 -6.96 -23.23
C LEU A 14 17.49 -5.54 -22.92
N GLU A 15 16.63 -5.35 -21.90
CA GLU A 15 16.20 -4.04 -21.41
C GLU A 15 17.37 -3.26 -20.79
N SER A 16 18.22 -3.93 -20.00
CA SER A 16 19.43 -3.30 -19.45
C SER A 16 20.39 -2.84 -20.55
N ILE A 17 20.56 -3.65 -21.60
CA ILE A 17 21.36 -3.29 -22.78
C ILE A 17 20.72 -2.13 -23.53
N GLU A 18 19.39 -2.13 -23.72
CA GLU A 18 18.66 -1.04 -24.37
C GLU A 18 18.83 0.28 -23.61
N HIS A 19 18.70 0.26 -22.28
CA HIS A 19 18.91 1.44 -21.44
C HIS A 19 20.33 1.98 -21.54
N PHE A 20 21.34 1.11 -21.59
CA PHE A 20 22.72 1.55 -21.81
C PHE A 20 22.94 2.14 -23.21
N LEU A 21 22.43 1.49 -24.26
CA LEU A 21 22.55 1.98 -25.64
C LEU A 21 21.87 3.34 -25.83
N LYS A 22 20.73 3.58 -25.17
CA LYS A 22 20.06 4.89 -25.14
C LYS A 22 20.93 5.98 -24.47
N ARG A 23 21.70 5.63 -23.43
CA ARG A 23 22.66 6.56 -22.81
C ARG A 23 23.90 6.80 -23.69
N LEU A 24 24.32 5.82 -24.47
CA LEU A 24 25.44 5.97 -25.41
C LEU A 24 25.19 7.06 -26.46
N ASP A 25 23.93 7.24 -26.89
CA ASP A 25 23.51 8.32 -27.81
C ASP A 25 23.63 9.73 -27.20
N ILE A 26 23.82 9.83 -25.88
CA ILE A 26 24.12 11.09 -25.19
C ILE A 26 25.63 11.37 -25.28
N TYR A 27 26.47 10.33 -25.16
CA TYR A 27 27.94 10.44 -25.25
C TYR A 27 28.44 10.68 -26.69
N THR A 28 27.62 10.47 -27.70
CA THR A 28 27.94 10.88 -29.09
C THR A 28 27.77 12.39 -29.30
N LYS A 29 27.01 13.06 -28.43
CA LYS A 29 26.69 14.50 -28.50
C LYS A 29 27.59 15.35 -27.59
N VAL A 30 28.19 14.73 -26.57
CA VAL A 30 29.13 15.37 -25.64
C VAL A 30 30.40 14.49 -25.54
N PRO A 31 31.59 15.00 -25.94
CA PRO A 31 32.79 14.18 -26.01
C PRO A 31 33.18 13.66 -24.61
N PRO A 32 33.29 12.33 -24.42
CA PRO A 32 33.60 11.75 -23.11
C PRO A 32 35.06 11.99 -22.72
N THR A 33 35.32 12.09 -21.42
CA THR A 33 36.69 12.19 -20.88
C THR A 33 37.44 10.86 -21.08
N PRO A 34 38.79 10.85 -21.02
CA PRO A 34 39.56 9.61 -21.15
C PRO A 34 39.17 8.52 -20.13
N ALA A 35 38.84 8.91 -18.89
CA ALA A 35 38.40 7.99 -17.83
C ALA A 35 36.99 7.42 -18.08
N MET A 36 36.04 8.24 -18.56
CA MET A 36 34.72 7.74 -18.98
C MET A 36 34.83 6.85 -20.20
N THR A 37 35.71 7.20 -21.13
CA THR A 37 35.98 6.38 -22.31
C THR A 37 36.48 5.00 -21.91
N GLU A 38 37.32 4.88 -20.89
CA GLU A 38 37.79 3.58 -20.38
C GLU A 38 36.66 2.73 -19.79
N ILE A 39 35.75 3.33 -19.01
CA ILE A 39 34.60 2.63 -18.42
C ILE A 39 33.58 2.22 -19.49
N VAL A 40 33.25 3.14 -20.40
CA VAL A 40 32.34 2.87 -21.52
C VAL A 40 32.91 1.78 -22.43
N VAL A 41 34.22 1.80 -22.70
CA VAL A 41 34.89 0.73 -23.46
C VAL A 41 34.82 -0.61 -22.71
N LYS A 42 35.02 -0.64 -21.40
CA LYS A 42 34.87 -1.88 -20.60
C LYS A 42 33.44 -2.42 -20.68
N ILE A 43 32.43 -1.56 -20.61
CA ILE A 43 31.01 -1.97 -20.74
C ILE A 43 30.72 -2.48 -22.16
N ILE A 44 31.18 -1.78 -23.19
CA ILE A 44 31.01 -2.21 -24.59
C ILE A 44 31.72 -3.56 -24.86
N VAL A 45 32.92 -3.78 -24.32
CA VAL A 45 33.65 -5.04 -24.44
C VAL A 45 32.87 -6.19 -23.79
N GLU A 46 32.29 -5.96 -22.62
CA GLU A 46 31.48 -6.97 -21.93
C GLU A 46 30.21 -7.30 -22.74
N LEU A 47 29.52 -6.27 -23.24
CA LEU A 47 28.33 -6.42 -24.09
C LEU A 47 28.63 -7.20 -25.38
N LEU A 48 29.72 -6.86 -26.07
CA LEU A 48 30.15 -7.56 -27.28
C LEU A 48 30.55 -9.00 -26.98
N SER A 49 31.14 -9.26 -25.81
CA SER A 49 31.49 -10.61 -25.37
C SER A 49 30.24 -11.45 -25.09
N THR A 50 29.23 -10.87 -24.43
CA THR A 50 27.93 -11.53 -24.21
C THR A 50 27.21 -11.84 -25.54
N LEU A 51 27.18 -10.87 -26.46
CA LEU A 51 26.55 -11.03 -27.78
C LEU A 51 27.30 -12.03 -28.68
N ALA A 52 28.63 -12.07 -28.61
CA ALA A 52 29.46 -13.03 -29.34
C ALA A 52 29.22 -14.46 -28.84
N LEU A 53 29.12 -14.66 -27.51
CA LEU A 53 28.77 -15.94 -26.91
C LEU A 53 27.38 -16.41 -27.38
N ALA A 54 26.42 -15.48 -27.41
CA ALA A 54 25.06 -15.73 -27.86
C ALA A 54 24.99 -16.14 -29.34
N THR A 55 25.68 -15.38 -30.21
CA THR A 55 25.69 -15.61 -31.66
C THR A 55 26.35 -16.94 -32.03
N LYS A 56 27.43 -17.33 -31.33
CA LYS A 56 28.14 -18.60 -31.56
C LYS A 56 27.25 -19.82 -31.30
N HIS A 57 26.38 -19.76 -30.29
CA HIS A 57 25.50 -20.87 -29.92
C HIS A 57 24.24 -20.95 -30.79
N ILE A 58 23.71 -19.81 -31.25
CA ILE A 58 22.59 -19.77 -32.20
C ILE A 58 23.00 -20.41 -33.54
N ARG A 59 24.23 -20.13 -34.03
CA ARG A 59 24.75 -20.73 -35.28
C ARG A 59 25.00 -22.25 -35.20
N GLN A 60 25.08 -22.82 -34.00
CA GLN A 60 25.25 -24.28 -33.80
C GLN A 60 23.91 -25.04 -33.69
N GLY A 61 22.77 -24.39 -33.92
CA GLY A 61 21.47 -25.05 -34.17
C GLY A 61 20.76 -25.64 -32.94
N LEU A 62 21.13 -25.24 -31.71
CA LEU A 62 20.57 -25.82 -30.47
C LEU A 62 20.01 -24.77 -29.48
N PRO A 63 18.90 -24.08 -29.82
CA PRO A 63 18.35 -22.97 -29.01
C PRO A 63 17.84 -23.40 -27.62
N LYS A 64 17.45 -24.67 -27.40
CA LYS A 64 17.01 -25.15 -26.08
C LYS A 64 18.17 -25.47 -25.11
N LYS A 65 19.37 -25.77 -25.61
CA LYS A 65 20.58 -25.92 -24.77
C LYS A 65 21.26 -24.58 -24.52
N PHE A 66 21.04 -23.59 -25.40
CA PHE A 66 21.51 -22.22 -25.24
C PHE A 66 20.99 -21.61 -23.93
N VAL A 67 19.69 -21.63 -23.69
CA VAL A 67 19.06 -21.13 -22.45
C VAL A 67 19.61 -21.88 -21.23
N LYS A 68 19.51 -23.21 -21.21
CA LYS A 68 19.90 -24.00 -20.04
C LYS A 68 21.40 -23.95 -19.66
N LYS A 69 22.28 -23.50 -20.56
CA LYS A 69 23.73 -23.41 -20.34
C LYS A 69 24.22 -21.98 -20.16
N LEU A 70 23.56 -20.98 -20.77
CA LEU A 70 23.76 -19.58 -20.37
C LEU A 70 23.27 -19.39 -18.93
N PHE A 71 22.08 -19.90 -18.62
CA PHE A 71 21.41 -19.79 -17.31
C PHE A 71 21.81 -20.93 -16.33
N GLY A 72 23.00 -21.52 -16.51
CA GLY A 72 23.58 -22.39 -15.48
C GLY A 72 23.79 -21.61 -14.18
N GLU A 73 23.50 -22.24 -13.03
CA GLU A 73 23.12 -21.64 -11.74
C GLU A 73 23.99 -20.52 -11.12
N ASN A 74 25.07 -20.02 -11.75
CA ASN A 74 25.88 -18.93 -11.19
C ASN A 74 26.49 -17.93 -12.20
N GLU A 75 26.33 -18.08 -13.53
CA GLU A 75 27.01 -17.18 -14.48
C GLU A 75 26.21 -15.91 -14.84
N VAL A 76 24.89 -16.00 -15.08
CA VAL A 76 24.07 -14.82 -15.43
C VAL A 76 23.89 -13.87 -14.26
N GLY A 77 23.67 -14.41 -13.04
CA GLY A 77 23.63 -13.57 -11.83
C GLY A 77 24.96 -12.84 -11.61
N ALA A 78 26.09 -13.45 -11.95
CA ALA A 78 27.40 -12.82 -11.86
C ALA A 78 27.65 -11.77 -12.95
N VAL A 79 27.12 -11.99 -14.17
CA VAL A 79 27.17 -11.00 -15.27
C VAL A 79 26.22 -9.84 -14.98
N LEU A 80 24.99 -10.09 -14.53
CA LEU A 80 24.03 -9.05 -14.12
C LEU A 80 24.53 -8.25 -12.93
N GLN A 81 25.08 -8.88 -11.88
CA GLN A 81 25.71 -8.16 -10.78
C GLN A 81 26.93 -7.35 -11.22
N ARG A 82 27.72 -7.83 -12.19
CA ARG A 82 28.83 -7.03 -12.74
C ARG A 82 28.33 -5.89 -13.60
N LEU A 83 27.32 -6.09 -14.44
CA LEU A 83 26.74 -5.05 -15.28
C LEU A 83 26.07 -3.97 -14.43
N ASP A 84 25.37 -4.37 -13.36
CA ASP A 84 24.73 -3.47 -12.40
C ASP A 84 25.77 -2.71 -11.57
N ARG A 85 26.84 -3.38 -11.11
CA ARG A 85 28.00 -2.70 -10.48
C ARG A 85 28.69 -1.72 -11.42
N LEU A 86 28.94 -2.11 -12.67
CA LEU A 86 29.58 -1.23 -13.65
C LEU A 86 28.67 -0.07 -14.07
N THR A 87 27.35 -0.26 -14.08
CA THR A 87 26.36 0.80 -14.33
C THR A 87 26.26 1.76 -13.14
N GLN A 88 26.35 1.25 -11.90
CA GLN A 88 26.45 2.06 -10.70
C GLN A 88 27.79 2.83 -10.64
N ASP A 89 28.89 2.21 -11.03
CA ASP A 89 30.21 2.87 -11.07
C ASP A 89 30.31 3.88 -12.23
N GLU A 90 29.65 3.64 -13.37
CA GLU A 90 29.42 4.62 -14.43
C GLU A 90 28.63 5.83 -13.90
N ALA A 91 27.51 5.60 -13.20
CA ALA A 91 26.70 6.66 -12.61
C ALA A 91 27.49 7.47 -11.55
N ARG A 92 28.29 6.78 -10.71
CA ARG A 92 29.17 7.39 -9.70
C ARG A 92 30.27 8.24 -10.32
N THR A 93 30.90 7.76 -11.39
CA THR A 93 32.00 8.47 -12.07
C THR A 93 31.45 9.67 -12.84
N THR A 94 30.29 9.52 -13.48
CA THR A 94 29.59 10.62 -14.17
C THR A 94 29.17 11.71 -13.18
N ALA A 95 28.63 11.33 -12.02
CA ALA A 95 28.26 12.28 -10.97
C ALA A 95 29.49 13.00 -10.38
N ALA A 96 30.57 12.26 -10.07
CA ALA A 96 31.80 12.84 -9.52
C ALA A 96 32.49 13.81 -10.49
N GLN A 97 32.50 13.50 -11.79
CA GLN A 97 33.12 14.34 -12.82
C GLN A 97 32.23 15.52 -13.23
N THR A 98 30.90 15.35 -13.22
CA THR A 98 29.96 16.48 -13.34
C THR A 98 30.18 17.46 -12.18
N LEU A 99 30.42 16.95 -10.98
CA LEU A 99 30.81 17.76 -9.81
C LEU A 99 32.14 18.50 -10.02
N GLU A 100 33.15 17.88 -10.63
CA GLU A 100 34.45 18.51 -10.90
C GLU A 100 34.35 19.64 -11.94
N VAL A 101 33.65 19.39 -13.06
CA VAL A 101 33.44 20.38 -14.12
C VAL A 101 32.59 21.55 -13.63
N VAL A 102 31.54 21.28 -12.85
CA VAL A 102 30.67 22.32 -12.28
C VAL A 102 31.39 23.09 -11.18
N TYR A 103 32.20 22.45 -10.34
CA TYR A 103 33.02 23.16 -9.34
C TYR A 103 34.09 24.04 -10.01
N GLY A 104 34.71 23.57 -11.10
CA GLY A 104 35.61 24.36 -11.94
C GLY A 104 34.91 25.57 -12.59
N LEU A 105 33.69 25.39 -13.10
CA LEU A 105 32.86 26.48 -13.64
C LEU A 105 32.45 27.49 -12.56
N VAL A 106 32.06 27.03 -11.36
CA VAL A 106 31.70 27.89 -10.22
C VAL A 106 32.89 28.70 -9.73
N GLN A 107 34.09 28.13 -9.68
CA GLN A 107 35.31 28.86 -9.32
C GLN A 107 35.70 29.90 -10.38
N ASN A 108 35.61 29.54 -11.66
CA ASN A 108 35.89 30.46 -12.76
C ASN A 108 34.84 31.58 -12.87
N MET A 109 33.58 31.32 -12.54
CA MET A 109 32.52 32.33 -12.51
C MET A 109 32.57 33.21 -11.27
N ARG A 110 33.11 32.74 -10.14
CA ARG A 110 33.34 33.60 -8.95
C ARG A 110 34.28 34.78 -9.28
N VAL A 111 35.30 34.52 -10.11
CA VAL A 111 36.20 35.55 -10.67
C VAL A 111 35.45 36.55 -11.57
N VAL A 112 34.38 36.12 -12.25
CA VAL A 112 33.55 36.97 -13.13
C VAL A 112 32.46 37.72 -12.35
N ILE A 113 31.95 37.15 -11.26
CA ILE A 113 30.98 37.80 -10.36
C ILE A 113 31.64 38.94 -9.58
N ASP A 114 32.89 38.78 -9.15
CA ASP A 114 33.69 39.88 -8.58
C ASP A 114 33.96 41.00 -9.60
N ALA A 115 33.78 40.74 -10.90
CA ALA A 115 33.88 41.72 -11.99
C ALA A 115 32.54 42.41 -12.34
N GLY A 116 31.45 42.14 -11.60
CA GLY A 116 30.30 43.04 -11.51
C GLY A 116 29.18 42.91 -12.55
N SER A 117 28.98 41.75 -13.21
CA SER A 117 27.84 41.59 -14.12
C SER A 117 27.23 40.18 -14.17
N VAL A 118 26.19 39.91 -13.36
CA VAL A 118 25.28 38.76 -13.56
C VAL A 118 23.84 39.12 -13.12
N SER A 119 22.84 38.69 -13.92
CA SER A 119 21.39 38.87 -13.69
C SER A 119 20.81 37.87 -12.66
N ASN A 120 19.82 38.29 -11.86
CA ASN A 120 19.16 37.50 -10.80
C ASN A 120 18.68 36.10 -11.24
N SER A 121 18.28 35.95 -12.50
CA SER A 121 17.86 34.68 -13.09
C SER A 121 18.97 33.61 -13.15
N ALA A 122 20.24 34.01 -13.28
CA ALA A 122 21.35 33.06 -13.21
C ALA A 122 21.63 32.62 -11.76
N LEU A 123 21.36 33.49 -10.78
CA LEU A 123 21.51 33.17 -9.36
C LEU A 123 20.50 32.10 -8.90
N GLU A 124 19.26 32.19 -9.38
CA GLU A 124 18.19 31.22 -9.10
C GLU A 124 18.49 29.83 -9.70
N ILE A 125 19.02 29.78 -10.93
CA ILE A 125 19.43 28.52 -11.57
C ILE A 125 20.60 27.89 -10.78
N ILE A 126 21.55 28.69 -10.32
CA ILE A 126 22.69 28.22 -9.50
C ILE A 126 22.22 27.69 -8.15
N GLN A 127 21.26 28.33 -7.48
CA GLN A 127 20.68 27.85 -6.22
C GLN A 127 19.89 26.55 -6.41
N HIS A 128 19.11 26.45 -7.48
CA HIS A 128 18.37 25.23 -7.81
C HIS A 128 19.32 24.05 -8.09
N MET A 129 20.38 24.28 -8.89
CA MET A 129 21.40 23.26 -9.19
C MET A 129 22.23 22.87 -7.96
N ALA A 130 22.56 23.82 -7.07
CA ALA A 130 23.22 23.53 -5.81
C ALA A 130 22.36 22.66 -4.88
N SER A 131 21.04 22.88 -4.85
CA SER A 131 20.10 22.06 -4.08
C SER A 131 19.98 20.63 -4.62
N GLU A 132 19.88 20.45 -5.95
CA GLU A 132 19.89 19.14 -6.61
C GLU A 132 21.21 18.39 -6.42
N MET A 133 22.35 19.11 -6.38
CA MET A 133 23.66 18.49 -6.14
C MET A 133 23.89 18.10 -4.67
N ASN A 134 23.30 18.81 -3.70
CA ASN A 134 23.31 18.39 -2.29
C ASN A 134 22.51 17.09 -2.10
N LYS A 135 21.36 16.94 -2.78
CA LYS A 135 20.64 15.66 -2.84
C LYS A 135 21.57 14.54 -3.34
N SER A 136 22.33 14.77 -4.42
CA SER A 136 23.23 13.77 -5.01
C SER A 136 24.45 13.39 -4.13
N LYS A 137 24.93 14.26 -3.24
CA LYS A 137 26.04 13.99 -2.31
C LYS A 137 25.65 13.06 -1.16
N HIS A 138 24.39 13.08 -0.74
CA HIS A 138 23.86 12.23 0.33
C HIS A 138 23.59 10.78 -0.11
N TYR A 139 23.44 10.50 -1.40
CA TYR A 139 23.19 9.14 -1.91
C TYR A 139 24.33 8.12 -1.72
N LEU A 140 25.58 8.54 -1.49
CA LEU A 140 26.72 7.59 -1.40
C LEU A 140 27.12 7.20 0.04
N ALA A 141 26.78 8.01 1.04
CA ALA A 141 27.02 7.72 2.46
C ALA A 141 25.72 7.65 3.29
N GLY A 142 24.65 8.31 2.83
CA GLY A 142 23.34 8.32 3.47
C GLY A 142 22.55 7.04 3.27
N ASP A 143 22.75 6.28 2.19
CA ASP A 143 22.00 5.03 1.92
C ASP A 143 22.21 3.98 3.02
N LYS A 144 23.44 3.85 3.54
CA LYS A 144 23.72 2.91 4.63
C LYS A 144 23.10 3.37 5.95
N LEU A 145 23.26 4.65 6.30
CA LEU A 145 22.66 5.20 7.52
C LEU A 145 21.13 5.15 7.46
N LEU A 146 20.52 5.43 6.29
CA LEU A 146 19.07 5.29 6.08
C LEU A 146 18.61 3.84 6.22
N GLN A 147 19.41 2.87 5.74
CA GLN A 147 19.13 1.45 5.94
C GLN A 147 19.24 1.04 7.41
N ASP A 148 20.22 1.58 8.12
CA ASP A 148 20.41 1.36 9.56
C ASP A 148 19.24 1.96 10.36
N VAL A 149 18.83 3.19 10.05
CA VAL A 149 17.65 3.87 10.61
C VAL A 149 16.37 3.10 10.30
N ARG A 150 16.21 2.61 9.06
CA ARG A 150 15.06 1.78 8.67
C ARG A 150 15.00 0.50 9.50
N SER A 151 16.14 -0.15 9.71
CA SER A 151 16.21 -1.37 10.51
C SER A 151 15.90 -1.08 11.98
N TRP A 152 16.38 0.05 12.50
CA TRP A 152 16.16 0.49 13.87
C TRP A 152 14.70 0.84 14.18
N LEU A 153 14.06 1.66 13.33
CA LEU A 153 12.66 2.07 13.51
C LEU A 153 11.66 1.00 13.06
N SER A 154 12.08 0.09 12.17
CA SER A 154 11.25 -0.93 11.53
C SER A 154 9.91 -0.37 11.02
N PRO A 155 9.93 0.68 10.17
CA PRO A 155 8.71 1.38 9.78
C PRO A 155 7.81 0.49 8.91
N PRO A 156 6.50 0.36 9.23
CA PRO A 156 5.57 -0.35 8.37
C PRO A 156 5.40 0.37 7.04
N ASP A 157 5.27 -0.40 5.96
CA ASP A 157 5.11 0.14 4.60
C ASP A 157 3.64 0.51 4.32
N PRO A 158 3.31 1.80 4.15
CA PRO A 158 1.94 2.23 3.87
C PRO A 158 1.58 2.08 2.38
N TRP A 159 2.56 1.91 1.48
CA TRP A 159 2.31 1.89 0.03
C TRP A 159 1.53 0.67 -0.42
N LYS A 160 1.70 -0.47 0.27
CA LYS A 160 0.89 -1.67 0.02
C LYS A 160 -0.61 -1.38 0.15
N ASN A 161 -1.03 -0.75 1.24
CA ASN A 161 -2.42 -0.39 1.50
C ASN A 161 -2.90 0.68 0.51
N HIS A 162 -2.07 1.70 0.27
CA HIS A 162 -2.36 2.75 -0.67
C HIS A 162 -2.61 2.21 -2.09
N ASN A 163 -1.75 1.33 -2.60
CA ASN A 163 -1.88 0.73 -3.92
C ASN A 163 -3.14 -0.14 -4.04
N LEU A 164 -3.50 -0.88 -2.99
CA LEU A 164 -4.74 -1.66 -2.96
C LEU A 164 -5.98 -0.77 -2.96
N ALA A 165 -6.00 0.28 -2.15
CA ALA A 165 -7.09 1.26 -2.10
C ALA A 165 -7.24 1.98 -3.44
N ARG A 166 -6.13 2.46 -4.01
CA ARG A 166 -6.08 3.11 -5.32
C ARG A 166 -6.53 2.19 -6.46
N GLY A 167 -6.08 0.94 -6.46
CA GLY A 167 -6.46 -0.07 -7.45
C GLY A 167 -7.94 -0.47 -7.37
N SER A 168 -8.57 -0.29 -6.21
CA SER A 168 -10.00 -0.52 -6.00
C SER A 168 -10.88 0.66 -6.40
N ARG A 169 -10.28 1.82 -6.71
CA ARG A 169 -11.01 3.04 -7.06
C ARG A 169 -11.69 2.90 -8.42
N HIS A 170 -12.98 3.24 -8.48
CA HIS A 170 -13.66 3.39 -9.75
C HIS A 170 -13.32 4.75 -10.39
N PRO A 171 -12.99 4.82 -11.70
CA PRO A 171 -12.61 6.10 -12.32
C PRO A 171 -13.71 7.16 -12.22
N GLY A 172 -13.33 8.36 -11.76
CA GLY A 172 -14.24 9.50 -11.58
C GLY A 172 -14.78 9.67 -10.16
N THR A 173 -14.65 8.67 -9.28
CA THR A 173 -15.12 8.78 -7.90
C THR A 173 -14.27 9.75 -7.07
N ALA A 174 -14.88 10.41 -6.09
CA ALA A 174 -14.31 11.40 -5.20
C ALA A 174 -13.80 12.70 -5.87
N GLU A 175 -14.05 12.89 -7.17
CA GLU A 175 -13.70 14.13 -7.87
C GLU A 175 -14.42 15.34 -7.30
N TRP A 176 -15.68 15.17 -6.88
CA TRP A 176 -16.49 16.21 -6.24
C TRP A 176 -15.81 16.77 -4.98
N PHE A 177 -15.11 15.91 -4.22
CA PHE A 177 -14.41 16.31 -3.01
C PHE A 177 -13.07 16.96 -3.32
N VAL A 178 -12.29 16.37 -4.22
CA VAL A 178 -10.97 16.89 -4.61
C VAL A 178 -11.07 18.28 -5.22
N ARG A 179 -12.10 18.52 -6.04
CA ARG A 179 -12.41 19.83 -6.63
C ARG A 179 -13.29 20.70 -5.72
N GLY A 180 -13.76 20.14 -4.61
CA GLY A 180 -14.67 20.78 -3.68
C GLY A 180 -13.99 21.80 -2.77
N SER A 181 -14.80 22.71 -2.23
CA SER A 181 -14.30 23.78 -1.36
C SER A 181 -13.73 23.25 -0.04
N THR A 182 -14.23 22.12 0.47
CA THR A 182 -13.83 21.55 1.76
C THR A 182 -12.35 21.18 1.78
N LEU A 183 -11.90 20.38 0.81
CA LEU A 183 -10.48 20.02 0.70
C LEU A 183 -9.61 21.24 0.43
N SER A 184 -10.06 22.16 -0.44
CA SER A 184 -9.30 23.38 -0.74
C SER A 184 -9.10 24.27 0.50
N LYS A 185 -10.16 24.47 1.29
CA LYS A 185 -10.11 25.27 2.52
C LYS A 185 -9.19 24.66 3.57
N TRP A 186 -9.26 23.34 3.76
CA TRP A 186 -8.39 22.64 4.71
C TRP A 186 -6.91 22.65 4.28
N LYS A 187 -6.59 22.63 2.98
CA LYS A 187 -5.18 22.77 2.55
C LYS A 187 -4.59 24.12 2.92
N THR A 188 -5.40 25.17 2.86
CA THR A 188 -5.01 26.56 3.10
C THR A 188 -5.38 27.07 4.49
N SER A 189 -5.88 26.22 5.39
CA SER A 189 -6.27 26.64 6.74
C SER A 189 -5.06 27.03 7.59
N GLY A 190 -5.35 27.68 8.72
CA GLY A 190 -4.39 28.14 9.72
C GLY A 190 -3.64 27.01 10.43
N PRO A 191 -2.96 27.32 11.55
CA PRO A 191 -2.10 26.36 12.24
C PRO A 191 -2.83 25.08 12.63
N SER A 192 -2.12 23.95 12.53
CA SER A 192 -2.53 22.58 12.90
C SER A 192 -4.03 22.29 12.68
N SER A 193 -4.46 22.18 11.42
CA SER A 193 -5.87 21.91 11.10
C SER A 193 -6.15 20.41 10.91
N LEU A 194 -7.14 19.89 11.63
CA LEU A 194 -7.64 18.51 11.49
C LEU A 194 -8.88 18.43 10.58
N LEU A 195 -8.81 17.61 9.54
CA LEU A 195 -9.95 17.18 8.73
C LEU A 195 -10.31 15.74 9.10
N TRP A 196 -11.53 15.51 9.54
CA TRP A 196 -12.01 14.18 9.89
C TRP A 196 -13.05 13.68 8.89
N ILE A 197 -12.75 12.57 8.21
CA ILE A 197 -13.65 11.95 7.23
C ILE A 197 -14.18 10.65 7.83
N HIS A 198 -15.47 10.60 8.10
CA HIS A 198 -16.09 9.44 8.72
C HIS A 198 -17.18 8.81 7.88
N GLY A 199 -17.43 7.53 8.13
CA GLY A 199 -18.44 6.78 7.40
C GLY A 199 -18.61 5.37 7.91
N LYS A 200 -19.77 4.79 7.59
CA LYS A 200 -20.16 3.42 7.92
C LYS A 200 -19.15 2.39 7.34
N PRO A 201 -19.16 1.14 7.83
CA PRO A 201 -18.36 0.06 7.24
C PRO A 201 -18.69 -0.10 5.75
N GLY A 202 -17.65 -0.22 4.91
CA GLY A 202 -17.85 -0.40 3.47
C GLY A 202 -18.26 0.86 2.70
N ALA A 203 -18.24 2.04 3.31
CA ALA A 203 -18.47 3.33 2.64
C ALA A 203 -17.31 3.75 1.71
N GLY A 204 -16.19 3.01 1.67
CA GLY A 204 -15.07 3.32 0.77
C GLY A 204 -14.08 4.36 1.32
N LYS A 205 -14.01 4.56 2.64
CA LYS A 205 -13.09 5.50 3.31
C LYS A 205 -11.65 5.40 2.81
N SER A 206 -11.06 4.20 2.78
CA SER A 206 -9.68 4.00 2.31
C SER A 206 -9.49 4.37 0.83
N VAL A 207 -10.48 4.09 -0.01
CA VAL A 207 -10.47 4.47 -1.44
C VAL A 207 -10.53 6.00 -1.57
N PHE A 208 -11.39 6.64 -0.77
CA PHE A 208 -11.50 8.10 -0.70
C PHE A 208 -10.19 8.73 -0.20
N CYS A 209 -9.61 8.20 0.87
CA CYS A 209 -8.31 8.59 1.41
C CYS A 209 -7.18 8.49 0.39
N SER A 210 -7.13 7.39 -0.38
CA SER A 210 -6.14 7.24 -1.45
C SER A 210 -6.22 8.35 -2.50
N THR A 211 -7.41 8.88 -2.76
CA THR A 211 -7.62 9.99 -3.71
C THR A 211 -7.12 11.32 -3.15
N ILE A 212 -7.28 11.56 -1.85
CA ILE A 212 -6.70 12.72 -1.16
C ILE A 212 -5.16 12.62 -1.18
N ILE A 213 -4.60 11.46 -0.87
CA ILE A 213 -3.15 11.19 -0.89
C ILE A 213 -2.58 11.47 -2.29
N GLU A 214 -3.17 10.92 -3.36
CA GLU A 214 -2.70 11.15 -4.74
C GLU A 214 -2.72 12.64 -5.12
N ASN A 215 -3.76 13.35 -4.67
CA ASN A 215 -3.87 14.77 -4.93
C ASN A 215 -2.77 15.57 -4.19
N ILE A 216 -2.47 15.26 -2.94
CA ILE A 216 -1.40 15.93 -2.18
C ILE A 216 -0.01 15.49 -2.65
N ASP A 217 0.17 14.23 -3.04
CA ASP A 217 1.44 13.71 -3.56
C ASP A 217 1.86 14.45 -4.85
N SER A 218 0.89 14.92 -5.65
CA SER A 218 1.18 15.81 -6.79
C SER A 218 1.83 17.14 -6.36
N MET A 219 1.41 17.71 -5.23
CA MET A 219 2.01 18.91 -4.65
C MET A 219 3.40 18.60 -4.08
N ARG A 220 3.56 17.45 -3.41
CA ARG A 220 4.86 16.99 -2.90
C ARG A 220 5.88 16.80 -4.01
N LYS A 221 5.51 16.12 -5.11
CA LYS A 221 6.36 15.94 -6.29
C LYS A 221 6.78 17.26 -6.94
N SER A 222 5.97 18.31 -6.76
CA SER A 222 6.25 19.66 -7.24
C SER A 222 7.05 20.51 -6.25
N GLY A 223 7.46 19.95 -5.09
CA GLY A 223 8.18 20.65 -4.04
C GLY A 223 7.35 21.67 -3.25
N LEU A 224 6.02 21.64 -3.40
CA LEU A 224 5.10 22.60 -2.76
C LEU A 224 4.56 22.12 -1.40
N ALA A 225 4.87 20.89 -1.00
CA ALA A 225 4.40 20.28 0.22
C ALA A 225 5.29 19.10 0.64
N SER A 226 5.20 18.72 1.91
CA SER A 226 5.64 17.41 2.40
C SER A 226 4.41 16.55 2.71
N LEU A 227 4.53 15.24 2.53
CA LEU A 227 3.41 14.31 2.75
C LEU A 227 3.90 13.06 3.44
N ALA A 228 3.26 12.73 4.57
CA ALA A 228 3.36 11.42 5.18
C ALA A 228 1.96 10.84 5.34
N PHE A 229 1.83 9.53 5.15
CA PHE A 229 0.56 8.86 5.34
C PHE A 229 0.73 7.50 5.99
N PHE A 230 -0.30 7.09 6.71
CA PHE A 230 -0.35 5.83 7.43
C PHE A 230 -1.72 5.19 7.22
N TYR A 231 -1.73 3.88 6.95
CA TYR A 231 -2.95 3.10 6.90
C TYR A 231 -2.97 2.22 8.13
N CYS A 232 -3.88 2.50 9.05
CA CYS A 232 -4.21 1.58 10.12
C CYS A 232 -4.76 0.30 9.48
N ASP A 233 -4.25 -0.85 9.90
CA ASP A 233 -4.61 -2.13 9.29
C ASP A 233 -4.78 -3.22 10.34
N PHE A 234 -6.04 -3.64 10.55
CA PHE A 234 -6.39 -4.70 11.49
C PHE A 234 -5.74 -6.07 11.18
N ARG A 235 -5.03 -6.22 10.06
CA ARG A 235 -4.33 -7.46 9.64
C ARG A 235 -2.84 -7.44 9.95
N GLU A 236 -2.24 -6.28 10.15
CA GLU A 236 -0.80 -6.09 10.37
C GLU A 236 -0.60 -5.47 11.75
N ASN A 237 0.05 -6.16 12.69
CA ASN A 237 0.13 -5.73 14.09
C ASN A 237 0.90 -4.41 14.23
N GLU A 238 1.94 -4.25 13.42
CA GLU A 238 2.76 -3.05 13.27
C GLU A 238 1.99 -1.84 12.70
N LYS A 239 0.74 -2.04 12.23
CA LYS A 239 -0.12 -0.98 11.70
C LYS A 239 -1.30 -0.63 12.62
N ARG A 240 -1.24 -1.00 13.91
CA ARG A 240 -2.37 -0.82 14.85
C ARG A 240 -2.04 0.00 16.09
N ASP A 241 -0.83 0.55 16.17
CA ASP A 241 -0.36 1.30 17.33
C ASP A 241 0.37 2.61 16.97
N LEU A 242 0.63 3.40 18.00
CA LEU A 242 1.31 4.69 17.89
C LEU A 242 2.74 4.55 17.34
N ARG A 243 3.47 3.51 17.75
CA ARG A 243 4.86 3.32 17.34
C ARG A 243 4.98 3.05 15.85
N GLY A 244 4.12 2.19 15.30
CA GLY A 244 4.02 1.95 13.86
C GLY A 244 3.74 3.22 13.08
N LEU A 245 2.79 4.04 13.55
CA LEU A 245 2.46 5.34 12.97
C LEU A 245 3.67 6.28 12.96
N LEU A 246 4.27 6.52 14.13
CA LEU A 246 5.40 7.45 14.27
C LEU A 246 6.61 7.00 13.46
N SER A 247 7.01 5.72 13.55
CA SER A 247 8.12 5.17 12.77
C SER A 247 7.90 5.34 11.27
N SER A 248 6.69 5.06 10.77
CA SER A 248 6.35 5.20 9.35
C SER A 248 6.37 6.65 8.90
N VAL A 249 5.80 7.57 9.69
CA VAL A 249 5.74 9.00 9.39
C VAL A 249 7.11 9.63 9.39
N LEU A 250 7.91 9.41 10.44
CA LEU A 250 9.28 9.93 10.55
C LEU A 250 10.14 9.46 9.36
N PHE A 251 10.05 8.17 9.03
CA PHE A 251 10.81 7.61 7.92
C PHE A 251 10.35 8.16 6.56
N GLN A 252 9.06 8.43 6.36
CA GLN A 252 8.58 9.06 5.12
C GLN A 252 9.03 10.51 5.00
N LEU A 253 8.97 11.29 6.08
CA LEU A 253 9.36 12.70 6.07
C LEU A 253 10.87 12.85 5.84
N CYS A 254 11.72 12.02 6.47
CA CYS A 254 13.18 12.18 6.34
C CYS A 254 13.69 12.10 4.88
N HIS A 255 12.96 11.44 3.97
CA HIS A 255 13.32 11.36 2.55
C HIS A 255 12.92 12.59 1.73
N GLN A 256 12.27 13.59 2.33
CA GLN A 256 11.68 14.73 1.61
C GLN A 256 12.44 16.04 1.82
N SER A 257 13.31 16.12 2.83
CA SER A 257 14.14 17.30 3.10
C SER A 257 15.41 16.92 3.85
N ASP A 258 16.53 17.56 3.48
CA ASP A 258 17.82 17.41 4.17
C ASP A 258 17.72 17.79 5.66
N SER A 259 16.89 18.79 6.01
CA SER A 259 16.68 19.18 7.41
C SER A 259 15.99 18.07 8.21
N TYR A 260 15.00 17.40 7.62
CA TYR A 260 14.29 16.29 8.28
C TYR A 260 15.20 15.07 8.43
N TYR A 261 15.99 14.81 7.39
CA TYR A 261 17.03 13.79 7.43
C TYR A 261 18.04 14.06 8.56
N GLN A 262 18.53 15.29 8.67
CA GLN A 262 19.48 15.66 9.72
C GLN A 262 18.90 15.46 11.12
N ILE A 263 17.65 15.89 11.36
CA ILE A 263 16.95 15.67 12.64
C ILE A 263 16.85 14.17 12.96
N LEU A 264 16.38 13.36 12.02
CA LEU A 264 16.23 11.92 12.25
C LEU A 264 17.58 11.21 12.42
N SER A 265 18.61 11.65 11.70
CA SER A 265 19.97 11.10 11.83
C SER A 265 20.61 11.46 13.17
N GLY A 266 20.39 12.68 13.66
CA GLY A 266 20.81 13.10 15.01
C GLY A 266 20.11 12.27 16.07
N PHE A 267 18.79 12.11 15.94
CA PHE A 267 17.98 11.27 16.81
C PHE A 267 18.49 9.81 16.85
N TYR A 268 18.86 9.24 15.71
CA TYR A 268 19.48 7.91 15.63
C TYR A 268 20.82 7.84 16.37
N SER A 269 21.68 8.85 16.19
CA SER A 269 22.98 8.92 16.86
C SER A 269 22.86 9.08 18.37
N GLU A 270 21.91 9.86 18.86
CA GLU A 270 21.61 10.03 20.29
C GLU A 270 21.18 8.72 20.96
N HIS A 271 20.54 7.82 20.21
CA HIS A 271 20.13 6.50 20.67
C HIS A 271 21.23 5.43 20.44
N VAL A 272 22.48 5.85 20.62
CA VAL A 272 23.68 5.00 20.52
C VAL A 272 23.70 4.25 19.18
N ASN A 273 23.52 5.01 18.09
CA ASN A 273 23.45 4.51 16.71
C ASN A 273 22.49 3.31 16.58
N GLY A 274 21.28 3.47 17.11
CA GLY A 274 20.20 2.50 17.01
C GLY A 274 20.33 1.24 17.88
N SER A 275 21.31 1.17 18.79
CA SER A 275 21.37 0.06 19.77
C SER A 275 20.37 0.21 20.91
N GLN A 276 19.86 1.43 21.15
CA GLN A 276 18.77 1.69 22.08
C GLN A 276 17.48 2.00 21.30
N HIS A 277 16.37 1.39 21.68
CA HIS A 277 15.08 1.75 21.10
C HIS A 277 14.54 3.02 21.77
N PRO A 278 14.04 3.99 20.98
CA PRO A 278 13.51 5.24 21.52
C PRO A 278 12.20 4.95 22.25
N SER A 279 11.82 5.80 23.21
CA SER A 279 10.48 5.78 23.81
C SER A 279 9.44 6.41 22.87
N ASP A 280 8.15 6.17 23.12
CA ASP A 280 7.10 6.79 22.31
C ASP A 280 7.12 8.33 22.46
N VAL A 281 7.41 8.83 23.66
CA VAL A 281 7.60 10.27 23.93
C VAL A 281 8.76 10.84 23.11
N ALA A 282 9.89 10.12 23.01
CA ALA A 282 11.03 10.56 22.22
C ALA A 282 10.71 10.59 20.71
N LEU A 283 9.93 9.63 20.21
CA LEU A 283 9.47 9.61 18.82
C LEU A 283 8.53 10.79 18.52
N VAL A 284 7.59 11.10 19.43
CA VAL A 284 6.72 12.28 19.31
C VAL A 284 7.55 13.56 19.28
N GLN A 285 8.53 13.69 20.17
CA GLN A 285 9.40 14.85 20.19
C GLN A 285 10.18 15.00 18.87
N CYS A 286 10.76 13.91 18.35
CA CYS A 286 11.45 13.93 17.06
C CYS A 286 10.52 14.39 15.91
N LEU A 287 9.24 13.98 15.94
CA LEU A 287 8.26 14.47 14.97
C LEU A 287 8.00 15.97 15.15
N LYS A 288 7.83 16.46 16.38
CA LYS A 288 7.68 17.90 16.65
C LYS A 288 8.88 18.71 16.16
N ASP A 289 10.10 18.22 16.37
CA ASP A 289 11.31 18.89 15.89
C ASP A 289 11.31 19.04 14.35
N ILE A 290 10.80 18.04 13.62
CA ILE A 290 10.58 18.13 12.16
C ILE A 290 9.50 19.18 11.81
N LEU A 291 8.41 19.23 12.58
CA LEU A 291 7.30 20.16 12.36
C LEU A 291 7.66 21.62 12.71
N GLU A 292 8.69 21.84 13.53
CA GLU A 292 9.18 23.17 13.93
C GLU A 292 10.19 23.79 12.96
N VAL A 293 10.67 23.04 11.96
CA VAL A 293 11.65 23.55 10.99
C VAL A 293 11.12 24.83 10.31
N PRO A 294 11.82 25.97 10.41
CA PRO A 294 11.32 27.25 9.94
C PRO A 294 11.33 27.33 8.41
N GLY A 295 10.35 28.07 7.85
CA GLY A 295 10.30 28.37 6.41
C GLY A 295 9.91 27.18 5.53
N GLN A 296 9.45 26.07 6.13
CA GLN A 296 9.07 24.88 5.38
C GLN A 296 7.72 24.99 4.68
N ALA A 297 7.56 24.21 3.61
CA ALA A 297 6.28 24.01 2.95
C ALA A 297 5.27 23.31 3.89
N PRO A 298 3.96 23.38 3.60
CA PRO A 298 2.95 22.65 4.35
C PRO A 298 3.25 21.14 4.42
N ILE A 299 3.12 20.57 5.61
CA ILE A 299 3.25 19.15 5.90
C ILE A 299 1.85 18.58 6.08
N TYR A 300 1.53 17.58 5.25
CA TYR A 300 0.28 16.84 5.32
C TYR A 300 0.52 15.48 5.97
N LEU A 301 -0.18 15.21 7.07
CA LEU A 301 -0.23 13.90 7.73
C LEU A 301 -1.60 13.27 7.49
N ILE A 302 -1.64 12.14 6.80
CA ILE A 302 -2.90 11.43 6.49
C ILE A 302 -2.93 10.09 7.21
N VAL A 303 -3.93 9.85 8.06
CA VAL A 303 -4.13 8.60 8.80
C VAL A 303 -5.44 7.96 8.34
N ASP A 304 -5.37 6.85 7.63
CA ASP A 304 -6.54 6.10 7.17
C ASP A 304 -6.95 5.02 8.18
N GLY A 305 -8.25 4.94 8.47
CA GLY A 305 -8.85 3.82 9.20
C GLY A 305 -8.51 3.79 10.68
N LEU A 306 -8.52 4.92 11.40
CA LEU A 306 -8.16 4.99 12.82
C LEU A 306 -8.97 4.01 13.71
N ASP A 307 -10.19 3.64 13.30
CA ASP A 307 -10.99 2.59 13.95
C ASP A 307 -10.34 1.19 13.90
N GLU A 308 -9.37 0.96 13.01
CA GLU A 308 -8.62 -0.30 12.94
C GLU A 308 -7.44 -0.38 13.94
N CYS A 309 -7.08 0.73 14.60
CA CYS A 309 -6.18 0.69 15.74
C CYS A 309 -6.82 -0.05 16.91
N SER A 310 -6.02 -0.87 17.60
CA SER A 310 -6.50 -1.71 18.69
C SER A 310 -7.04 -0.85 19.85
N ASN A 311 -8.30 -1.08 20.22
CA ASN A 311 -8.90 -0.50 21.42
C ASN A 311 -8.97 -1.56 22.54
N THR A 312 -7.80 -1.98 23.03
CA THR A 312 -7.68 -2.96 24.11
C THR A 312 -8.07 -2.34 25.46
N SER A 313 -8.32 -3.18 26.46
CA SER A 313 -8.58 -2.73 27.84
C SER A 313 -7.33 -2.17 28.56
N ASP A 314 -6.20 -2.06 27.88
CA ASP A 314 -5.00 -1.41 28.42
C ASP A 314 -5.28 0.09 28.58
N MET A 315 -4.72 0.73 29.61
CA MET A 315 -4.89 2.16 29.84
C MET A 315 -3.53 2.88 29.80
N PRO A 316 -3.24 3.72 28.79
CA PRO A 316 -4.04 3.96 27.60
C PRO A 316 -3.90 2.85 26.55
N SER A 317 -4.97 2.58 25.81
CA SER A 317 -5.02 1.63 24.71
C SER A 317 -4.15 2.12 23.53
N PRO A 318 -3.73 1.24 22.60
CA PRO A 318 -2.98 1.66 21.42
C PRO A 318 -3.66 2.77 20.61
N ARG A 319 -4.98 2.71 20.46
CA ARG A 319 -5.78 3.75 19.80
C ARG A 319 -5.83 5.04 20.62
N GLU A 320 -6.03 4.96 21.94
CA GLU A 320 -6.03 6.13 22.83
C GLU A 320 -4.69 6.88 22.75
N LYS A 321 -3.55 6.16 22.69
CA LYS A 321 -2.23 6.78 22.49
C LYS A 321 -2.13 7.55 21.18
N VAL A 322 -2.72 7.04 20.08
CA VAL A 322 -2.76 7.75 18.80
C VAL A 322 -3.61 9.02 18.93
N LEU A 323 -4.79 8.91 19.52
CA LEU A 323 -5.70 10.06 19.75
C LEU A 323 -5.03 11.16 20.60
N MET A 324 -4.36 10.79 21.70
CA MET A 324 -3.62 11.73 22.55
C MET A 324 -2.51 12.48 21.79
N VAL A 325 -1.79 11.79 20.89
CA VAL A 325 -0.75 12.44 20.07
C VAL A 325 -1.37 13.34 19.00
N LEU A 326 -2.49 12.94 18.40
CA LEU A 326 -3.20 13.82 17.47
C LEU A 326 -3.67 15.10 18.17
N GLU A 327 -4.24 14.99 19.37
CA GLU A 327 -4.62 16.13 20.22
C GLU A 327 -3.41 17.04 20.49
N ASP A 328 -2.30 16.47 20.98
CA ASP A 328 -1.07 17.21 21.26
C ASP A 328 -0.50 17.93 20.03
N LEU A 329 -0.55 17.32 18.84
CA LEU A 329 -0.10 17.94 17.59
C LEU A 329 -1.03 19.10 17.14
N ILE A 330 -2.33 19.01 17.44
CA ILE A 330 -3.29 20.07 17.16
C ILE A 330 -3.10 21.24 18.13
N ASP A 331 -2.99 20.96 19.42
CA ASP A 331 -2.78 21.95 20.48
C ASP A 331 -1.43 22.66 20.38
N SER A 332 -0.42 22.01 19.80
CA SER A 332 0.89 22.62 19.54
C SER A 332 0.85 23.72 18.46
N GLN A 333 -0.25 23.87 17.70
CA GLN A 333 -0.49 24.99 16.76
C GLN A 333 0.64 25.21 15.73
N PHE A 334 1.19 24.14 15.17
CA PHE A 334 2.20 24.22 14.11
C PHE A 334 1.62 24.90 12.86
N PRO A 335 2.22 25.99 12.36
CA PRO A 335 1.66 26.78 11.26
C PRO A 335 1.52 25.98 9.95
N ASN A 336 2.43 25.01 9.76
CA ASN A 336 2.57 24.24 8.54
C ASN A 336 2.00 22.81 8.62
N LEU A 337 1.37 22.40 9.73
CA LEU A 337 0.76 21.06 9.84
C LEU A 337 -0.71 21.03 9.39
N ARG A 338 -1.05 20.04 8.55
CA ARG A 338 -2.43 19.66 8.24
C ARG A 338 -2.61 18.17 8.45
N ILE A 339 -3.60 17.78 9.25
CA ILE A 339 -3.89 16.38 9.56
C ILE A 339 -5.21 15.99 8.91
N CYS A 340 -5.25 14.85 8.22
CA CYS A 340 -6.48 14.22 7.74
C CYS A 340 -6.61 12.84 8.36
N VAL A 341 -7.72 12.57 9.02
CA VAL A 341 -8.00 11.26 9.63
C VAL A 341 -9.25 10.68 8.98
N THR A 342 -9.24 9.39 8.63
CA THR A 342 -10.45 8.66 8.31
C THR A 342 -10.78 7.64 9.39
N SER A 343 -12.07 7.49 9.73
CA SER A 343 -12.50 6.48 10.69
C SER A 343 -13.99 6.16 10.61
N ARG A 344 -14.45 5.23 11.45
CA ARG A 344 -15.85 5.19 11.88
C ARG A 344 -16.11 6.24 12.97
N PRO A 345 -17.37 6.70 13.12
CA PRO A 345 -17.78 7.52 14.24
C PRO A 345 -18.00 6.63 15.48
N GLU A 346 -16.94 5.96 15.96
CA GLU A 346 -16.96 5.26 17.25
C GLU A 346 -16.85 6.28 18.39
N VAL A 347 -17.48 6.01 19.53
CA VAL A 347 -17.71 7.01 20.60
C VAL A 347 -16.40 7.63 21.09
N ASP A 348 -15.37 6.83 21.32
CA ASP A 348 -14.04 7.28 21.74
C ASP A 348 -13.40 8.22 20.69
N ILE A 349 -13.48 7.87 19.42
CA ILE A 349 -12.94 8.68 18.32
C ILE A 349 -13.74 9.98 18.15
N MET A 350 -15.08 9.90 18.20
CA MET A 350 -15.96 11.06 18.08
C MET A 350 -15.65 12.09 19.16
N VAL A 351 -15.64 11.66 20.43
CA VAL A 351 -15.46 12.56 21.57
C VAL A 351 -14.14 13.32 21.48
N THR A 352 -13.06 12.67 21.04
CA THR A 352 -11.76 13.34 20.88
C THR A 352 -11.68 14.17 19.60
N LEU A 353 -12.10 13.68 18.44
CA LEU A 353 -11.89 14.41 17.18
C LEU A 353 -12.88 15.57 17.02
N GLU A 354 -14.08 15.51 17.61
CA GLU A 354 -15.07 16.59 17.54
C GLU A 354 -14.62 17.87 18.23
N THR A 355 -13.81 17.77 19.29
CA THR A 355 -13.26 18.94 19.98
C THR A 355 -12.09 19.57 19.24
N LEU A 356 -11.41 18.81 18.37
CA LEU A 356 -10.16 19.21 17.70
C LEU A 356 -10.35 19.62 16.24
N MET A 357 -11.44 19.21 15.60
CA MET A 357 -11.57 19.30 14.15
C MET A 357 -11.75 20.74 13.64
N PHE A 358 -11.08 21.02 12.53
CA PHE A 358 -11.41 22.17 11.69
C PHE A 358 -12.67 21.90 10.85
N CYS A 359 -12.83 20.65 10.38
CA CYS A 359 -13.96 20.23 9.55
C CYS A 359 -14.17 18.71 9.63
N SER A 360 -15.43 18.28 9.65
CA SER A 360 -15.82 16.88 9.42
C SER A 360 -16.53 16.70 8.08
N VAL A 361 -16.38 15.51 7.51
CA VAL A 361 -17.09 15.05 6.31
C VAL A 361 -17.68 13.69 6.59
N SER A 362 -19.00 13.62 6.56
CA SER A 362 -19.76 12.39 6.75
C SER A 362 -20.06 11.78 5.39
N LEU A 363 -19.30 10.77 4.95
CA LEU A 363 -19.43 10.24 3.57
C LEU A 363 -20.86 9.78 3.22
N HIS A 364 -21.63 9.30 4.20
CA HIS A 364 -23.00 8.84 3.98
C HIS A 364 -24.03 9.96 3.77
N ASP A 365 -23.71 11.18 4.21
CA ASP A 365 -24.59 12.36 4.08
C ASP A 365 -24.26 13.19 2.84
N GLU A 366 -23.14 12.88 2.16
CA GLU A 366 -22.65 13.65 1.02
C GLU A 366 -23.32 13.21 -0.29
N SER A 367 -24.01 14.15 -0.94
CA SER A 367 -24.64 13.92 -2.25
C SER A 367 -23.66 13.43 -3.33
N GLY A 368 -22.42 13.93 -3.30
CA GLY A 368 -21.37 13.47 -4.22
C GLY A 368 -20.99 12.00 -4.03
N GLN A 369 -21.06 11.48 -2.80
CA GLN A 369 -20.84 10.05 -2.54
C GLN A 369 -21.96 9.21 -3.14
N MET A 370 -23.21 9.67 -3.05
CA MET A 370 -24.35 8.98 -3.66
C MET A 370 -24.23 8.94 -5.19
N GLU A 371 -23.78 10.05 -5.80
CA GLU A 371 -23.51 10.13 -7.23
C GLU A 371 -22.36 9.18 -7.65
N ASP A 372 -21.31 9.08 -6.84
CA ASP A 372 -20.21 8.12 -7.07
C ASP A 372 -20.70 6.66 -7.04
N ILE A 373 -21.61 6.32 -6.10
CA ILE A 373 -22.22 4.99 -6.01
C ILE A 373 -23.09 4.71 -7.26
N ASP A 374 -23.91 5.67 -7.69
CA ASP A 374 -24.72 5.55 -8.91
C ASP A 374 -23.82 5.30 -10.13
N ASN A 375 -22.83 6.16 -10.33
CA ASN A 375 -21.87 6.04 -11.44
C ASN A 375 -21.15 4.69 -11.45
N TYR A 376 -20.76 4.19 -10.27
CA TYR A 376 -20.20 2.86 -10.13
C TYR A 376 -21.17 1.77 -10.56
N ILE A 377 -22.41 1.77 -10.03
CA ILE A 377 -23.44 0.76 -10.35
C ILE A 377 -23.72 0.77 -11.85
N ARG A 378 -24.02 1.93 -12.44
CA ARG A 378 -24.29 2.07 -13.86
C ARG A 378 -23.12 1.58 -14.70
N SER A 379 -21.90 1.92 -14.34
CA SER A 379 -20.71 1.46 -15.06
C SER A 379 -20.58 -0.06 -15.01
N VAL A 380 -20.76 -0.69 -13.85
CA VAL A 380 -20.59 -2.14 -13.71
C VAL A 380 -21.71 -2.91 -14.42
N VAL A 381 -22.98 -2.53 -14.22
CA VAL A 381 -24.14 -3.19 -14.84
C VAL A 381 -24.06 -3.12 -16.38
N ASN A 382 -23.58 -1.99 -16.92
CA ASN A 382 -23.51 -1.80 -18.37
C ASN A 382 -22.27 -2.42 -19.02
N LYS A 383 -21.14 -2.55 -18.31
CA LYS A 383 -19.88 -3.04 -18.88
C LYS A 383 -19.58 -4.51 -18.57
N ASP A 384 -20.10 -5.05 -17.48
CA ASP A 384 -19.82 -6.44 -17.08
C ASP A 384 -20.27 -7.44 -18.17
N PRO A 385 -19.43 -8.40 -18.58
CA PRO A 385 -19.73 -9.31 -19.69
C PRO A 385 -21.03 -10.13 -19.53
N LYS A 386 -21.44 -10.44 -18.30
CA LYS A 386 -22.66 -11.21 -18.01
C LYS A 386 -23.87 -10.29 -17.96
N MET A 387 -23.76 -9.14 -17.30
CA MET A 387 -24.88 -8.20 -17.10
C MET A 387 -25.15 -7.32 -18.32
N ARG A 388 -24.13 -6.99 -19.13
CA ARG A 388 -24.27 -6.13 -20.32
C ARG A 388 -25.26 -6.66 -21.35
N ARG A 389 -25.53 -7.98 -21.33
CA ARG A 389 -26.45 -8.67 -22.24
C ARG A 389 -27.92 -8.61 -21.77
N TRP A 390 -28.17 -8.15 -20.56
CA TRP A 390 -29.54 -7.96 -20.06
C TRP A 390 -30.28 -6.87 -20.84
N LYS A 391 -31.60 -6.95 -20.85
CA LYS A 391 -32.44 -5.93 -21.48
C LYS A 391 -32.28 -4.60 -20.74
N ALA A 392 -32.44 -3.48 -21.44
CA ALA A 392 -32.33 -2.15 -20.84
C ALA A 392 -33.25 -1.97 -19.62
N ALA A 393 -34.50 -2.46 -19.71
CA ALA A 393 -35.45 -2.41 -18.61
C ALA A 393 -35.00 -3.20 -17.37
N ASP A 394 -34.36 -4.37 -17.56
CA ASP A 394 -33.83 -5.16 -16.45
C ASP A 394 -32.63 -4.45 -15.80
N LYS A 395 -31.76 -3.83 -16.61
CA LYS A 395 -30.61 -3.06 -16.11
C LYS A 395 -31.05 -1.88 -15.27
N GLU A 396 -31.96 -1.05 -15.77
CA GLU A 396 -32.46 0.12 -15.01
C GLU A 396 -33.15 -0.32 -13.73
N MET A 397 -33.94 -1.41 -13.74
CA MET A 397 -34.52 -1.95 -12.51
C MET A 397 -33.47 -2.35 -11.48
N VAL A 398 -32.38 -3.00 -11.90
CA VAL A 398 -31.27 -3.34 -10.99
C VAL A 398 -30.59 -2.07 -10.48
N ILE A 399 -30.30 -1.10 -11.36
CA ILE A 399 -29.66 0.16 -10.99
C ILE A 399 -30.49 0.89 -9.93
N ASP A 400 -31.79 1.08 -10.17
CA ASP A 400 -32.70 1.79 -9.26
C ASP A 400 -32.77 1.14 -7.88
N VAL A 401 -32.91 -0.19 -7.84
CA VAL A 401 -32.97 -0.94 -6.56
C VAL A 401 -31.66 -0.84 -5.80
N LEU A 402 -30.52 -1.02 -6.48
CA LEU A 402 -29.21 -0.99 -5.82
C LEU A 402 -28.86 0.41 -5.30
N ILE A 403 -29.19 1.48 -6.03
CA ILE A 403 -28.98 2.86 -5.54
C ILE A 403 -29.81 3.06 -4.26
N LYS A 404 -31.11 2.74 -4.33
CA LYS A 404 -32.05 2.96 -3.22
C LYS A 404 -31.67 2.20 -1.95
N LYS A 405 -31.19 0.96 -2.09
CA LYS A 405 -30.82 0.09 -0.96
C LYS A 405 -29.35 0.23 -0.53
N SER A 406 -28.52 0.98 -1.26
CA SER A 406 -27.08 1.05 -0.98
C SER A 406 -26.74 1.62 0.40
N ASP A 407 -27.57 2.55 0.92
CA ASP A 407 -27.35 3.27 2.18
C ASP A 407 -25.89 3.78 2.34
N GLY A 408 -25.32 4.28 1.23
CA GLY A 408 -23.95 4.81 1.21
C GLY A 408 -22.83 3.75 1.24
N MET A 409 -23.15 2.46 1.13
CA MET A 409 -22.19 1.35 1.25
C MET A 409 -21.80 0.76 -0.11
N PHE A 410 -20.65 1.18 -0.65
CA PHE A 410 -20.02 0.53 -1.81
C PHE A 410 -19.85 -0.97 -1.63
N ARG A 411 -19.50 -1.41 -0.42
CA ARG A 411 -19.29 -2.83 -0.14
C ARG A 411 -20.57 -3.65 -0.29
N TRP A 412 -21.71 -3.12 0.16
CA TRP A 412 -22.99 -3.79 0.03
C TRP A 412 -23.34 -3.93 -1.46
N VAL A 413 -23.21 -2.84 -2.22
CA VAL A 413 -23.45 -2.82 -3.66
C VAL A 413 -22.57 -3.85 -4.39
N TYR A 414 -21.28 -3.89 -4.08
CA TYR A 414 -20.35 -4.86 -4.66
C TYR A 414 -20.82 -6.30 -4.43
N CYS A 415 -21.22 -6.65 -3.21
CA CYS A 415 -21.72 -7.98 -2.89
C CYS A 415 -23.02 -8.31 -3.65
N GLN A 416 -23.95 -7.36 -3.76
CA GLN A 416 -25.20 -7.60 -4.51
C GLN A 416 -24.94 -7.76 -6.00
N ILE A 417 -24.02 -6.97 -6.58
CA ILE A 417 -23.60 -7.14 -7.97
C ILE A 417 -23.00 -8.54 -8.17
N LEU A 418 -22.10 -9.00 -7.29
CA LEU A 418 -21.52 -10.34 -7.40
C LEU A 418 -22.60 -11.43 -7.41
N TYR A 419 -23.60 -11.33 -6.53
CA TYR A 419 -24.74 -12.24 -6.51
C TYR A 419 -25.55 -12.18 -7.82
N LEU A 420 -25.93 -10.96 -8.24
CA LEU A 420 -26.77 -10.74 -9.42
C LEU A 420 -26.08 -11.14 -10.74
N ARG A 421 -24.74 -11.11 -10.81
CA ARG A 421 -23.96 -11.54 -12.01
C ARG A 421 -24.25 -12.96 -12.46
N HIS A 422 -24.74 -13.82 -11.57
CA HIS A 422 -25.09 -15.21 -11.87
C HIS A 422 -26.59 -15.40 -12.11
N CYS A 423 -27.38 -14.33 -12.04
CA CYS A 423 -28.83 -14.37 -12.21
C CYS A 423 -29.21 -14.40 -13.70
N LEU A 424 -30.16 -15.29 -14.03
CA LEU A 424 -30.80 -15.30 -15.34
C LEU A 424 -31.84 -14.18 -15.42
N PRO A 425 -32.04 -13.54 -16.59
CA PRO A 425 -32.96 -12.41 -16.73
C PRO A 425 -34.36 -12.63 -16.15
N GLY A 426 -34.95 -13.81 -16.35
CA GLY A 426 -36.28 -14.15 -15.81
C GLY A 426 -36.36 -14.26 -14.28
N ARG A 427 -35.24 -14.25 -13.58
CA ARG A 427 -35.15 -14.32 -12.11
C ARG A 427 -34.72 -12.99 -11.48
N ILE A 428 -34.34 -11.98 -12.27
CA ILE A 428 -33.79 -10.72 -11.76
C ILE A 428 -34.74 -10.08 -10.74
N ARG A 429 -36.02 -9.92 -11.07
CA ARG A 429 -36.99 -9.30 -10.15
C ARG A 429 -37.07 -10.02 -8.80
N HIS A 430 -37.19 -11.34 -8.81
CA HIS A 430 -37.20 -12.14 -7.58
C HIS A 430 -35.89 -12.00 -6.79
N ALA A 431 -34.74 -12.04 -7.49
CA ALA A 431 -33.44 -11.86 -6.87
C ALA A 431 -33.27 -10.46 -6.25
N LEU A 432 -33.90 -9.43 -6.83
CA LEU A 432 -33.94 -8.07 -6.28
C LEU A 432 -34.81 -7.99 -5.01
N ASP A 433 -35.94 -8.70 -4.99
CA ASP A 433 -36.84 -8.76 -3.83
C ASP A 433 -36.19 -9.48 -2.62
N GLU A 434 -35.29 -10.44 -2.89
CA GLU A 434 -34.54 -11.19 -1.86
C GLU A 434 -33.21 -10.54 -1.45
N LEU A 435 -32.90 -9.33 -1.94
CA LEU A 435 -31.65 -8.68 -1.54
C LEU A 435 -31.68 -8.31 -0.05
N PRO A 436 -30.61 -8.65 0.69
CA PRO A 436 -30.45 -8.29 2.09
C PRO A 436 -30.43 -6.77 2.26
N GLU A 437 -30.98 -6.28 3.37
CA GLU A 437 -30.98 -4.84 3.69
C GLU A 437 -29.64 -4.40 4.31
N THR A 438 -28.89 -5.32 4.91
CA THR A 438 -27.66 -4.98 5.65
C THR A 438 -26.43 -5.77 5.17
N LEU A 439 -25.24 -5.29 5.54
CA LEU A 439 -24.00 -6.04 5.33
C LEU A 439 -23.98 -7.36 6.11
N ASP A 440 -24.51 -7.39 7.33
CA ASP A 440 -24.58 -8.61 8.15
C ASP A 440 -25.45 -9.67 7.46
N GLU A 441 -26.65 -9.31 6.99
CA GLU A 441 -27.51 -10.21 6.21
C GLU A 441 -26.86 -10.65 4.89
N THR A 442 -26.04 -9.78 4.28
CA THR A 442 -25.25 -10.12 3.09
C THR A 442 -24.22 -11.20 3.40
N TYR A 443 -23.54 -11.11 4.54
CA TYR A 443 -22.59 -12.13 4.98
C TYR A 443 -23.29 -13.42 5.41
N GLU A 444 -24.45 -13.34 6.08
CA GLU A 444 -25.28 -14.51 6.36
C GLU A 444 -25.72 -15.25 5.11
N ARG A 445 -26.08 -14.53 4.04
CA ARG A 445 -26.39 -15.15 2.75
C ARG A 445 -25.17 -15.82 2.14
N ALA A 446 -24.01 -15.16 2.14
CA ALA A 446 -22.77 -15.75 1.63
C ALA A 446 -22.35 -17.02 2.40
N LEU A 447 -22.61 -17.07 3.72
CA LEU A 447 -22.42 -18.28 4.53
C LEU A 447 -23.42 -19.38 4.18
N ARG A 448 -24.68 -19.04 3.87
CA ARG A 448 -25.72 -20.01 3.45
C ARG A 448 -25.42 -20.65 2.10
N ASP A 449 -24.71 -19.95 1.23
CA ASP A 449 -24.32 -20.45 -0.10
C ASP A 449 -23.17 -21.48 -0.05
N ILE A 450 -22.53 -21.68 1.12
CA ILE A 450 -21.51 -22.72 1.32
C ILE A 450 -22.18 -24.10 1.32
N ASP A 451 -21.64 -25.03 0.51
CA ASP A 451 -22.13 -26.42 0.48
C ASP A 451 -22.08 -27.04 1.89
N LYS A 452 -23.15 -27.77 2.23
CA LYS A 452 -23.29 -28.50 3.48
C LYS A 452 -22.11 -29.44 3.76
N ALA A 453 -21.52 -30.02 2.72
CA ALA A 453 -20.33 -30.86 2.85
C ALA A 453 -19.11 -30.09 3.41
N ASN A 454 -19.05 -28.78 3.18
CA ASN A 454 -17.89 -27.93 3.46
C ASN A 454 -18.05 -27.07 4.72
N TRP A 455 -19.18 -27.13 5.42
CA TRP A 455 -19.47 -26.21 6.54
C TRP A 455 -18.41 -26.21 7.65
N GLU A 456 -17.93 -27.39 8.04
CA GLU A 456 -16.93 -27.52 9.12
C GLU A 456 -15.56 -27.00 8.68
N PHE A 457 -15.13 -27.37 7.47
CA PHE A 457 -13.89 -26.86 6.89
C PHE A 457 -13.93 -25.35 6.69
N ALA A 458 -15.04 -24.81 6.18
CA ALA A 458 -15.24 -23.37 6.05
C ALA A 458 -15.12 -22.66 7.40
N SER A 459 -15.74 -23.20 8.44
CA SER A 459 -15.61 -22.66 9.80
C SER A 459 -14.16 -22.69 10.30
N CYS A 460 -13.41 -23.78 10.06
CA CYS A 460 -12.00 -23.88 10.42
C CYS A 460 -11.15 -22.85 9.67
N LEU A 461 -11.34 -22.71 8.36
CA LEU A 461 -10.60 -21.74 7.55
C LEU A 461 -10.87 -20.31 8.01
N LEU A 462 -12.13 -19.95 8.26
CA LEU A 462 -12.51 -18.62 8.75
C LEU A 462 -11.92 -18.34 10.15
N GLN A 463 -11.89 -19.33 11.04
CA GLN A 463 -11.24 -19.24 12.35
C GLN A 463 -9.73 -18.99 12.21
N CYS A 464 -9.03 -19.81 11.42
CA CYS A 464 -7.59 -19.66 11.18
C CYS A 464 -7.25 -18.27 10.63
N VAL A 465 -7.99 -17.77 9.64
CA VAL A 465 -7.77 -16.43 9.08
C VAL A 465 -8.07 -15.32 10.09
N THR A 466 -9.01 -15.53 11.01
CA THR A 466 -9.36 -14.55 12.06
C THR A 466 -8.24 -14.33 13.06
N VAL A 467 -7.61 -15.43 13.51
CA VAL A 467 -6.61 -15.41 14.59
C VAL A 467 -5.16 -15.46 14.10
N ALA A 468 -4.93 -15.58 12.80
CA ALA A 468 -3.60 -15.61 12.23
C ALA A 468 -2.82 -14.35 12.60
N PHE A 469 -1.56 -14.54 13.03
CA PHE A 469 -0.68 -13.44 13.40
C PHE A 469 -0.34 -12.51 12.22
N ARG A 470 -0.27 -13.09 11.01
CA ARG A 470 -0.07 -12.40 9.74
C ARG A 470 -1.01 -12.99 8.68
N PRO A 471 -1.25 -12.30 7.55
CA PRO A 471 -1.89 -12.93 6.40
C PRO A 471 -1.23 -14.27 6.04
N LEU A 472 -2.04 -15.32 5.95
CA LEU A 472 -1.59 -16.68 5.62
C LEU A 472 -1.40 -16.81 4.12
N ARG A 473 -0.38 -17.55 3.68
CA ARG A 473 -0.24 -17.95 2.28
C ARG A 473 -1.36 -18.91 1.90
N VAL A 474 -1.72 -18.94 0.62
CA VAL A 474 -2.77 -19.84 0.14
C VAL A 474 -2.45 -21.30 0.46
N THR A 475 -1.19 -21.69 0.26
CA THR A 475 -0.70 -23.02 0.59
C THR A 475 -0.77 -23.32 2.09
N GLU A 476 -0.49 -22.34 2.96
CA GLU A 476 -0.55 -22.53 4.42
C GLU A 476 -1.99 -22.79 4.88
N LEU A 477 -2.97 -22.03 4.36
CA LEU A 477 -4.36 -22.22 4.75
C LEU A 477 -4.96 -23.50 4.16
N ALA A 478 -4.56 -23.88 2.94
CA ALA A 478 -5.06 -25.10 2.30
C ALA A 478 -4.69 -26.37 3.08
N GLU A 479 -3.56 -26.38 3.81
CA GLU A 479 -3.19 -27.51 4.67
C GLU A 479 -4.24 -27.81 5.74
N ILE A 480 -4.97 -26.81 6.22
CA ILE A 480 -6.03 -26.98 7.22
C ILE A 480 -7.14 -27.92 6.72
N LEU A 481 -7.36 -27.99 5.40
CA LEU A 481 -8.34 -28.90 4.79
C LEU A 481 -7.92 -30.37 4.88
N SER A 482 -6.62 -30.62 5.12
CA SER A 482 -6.05 -31.95 5.26
C SER A 482 -6.10 -32.48 6.71
N PHE A 483 -6.78 -31.79 7.62
CA PHE A 483 -6.90 -32.21 9.03
C PHE A 483 -8.33 -32.69 9.37
N ASP A 484 -8.41 -33.82 10.08
CA ASP A 484 -9.64 -34.28 10.73
C ASP A 484 -9.74 -33.68 12.14
N PHE A 485 -10.60 -32.67 12.28
CA PHE A 485 -10.88 -32.00 13.57
C PHE A 485 -11.92 -32.74 14.43
N LYS A 486 -12.49 -33.87 13.97
CA LYS A 486 -13.54 -34.60 14.73
C LYS A 486 -13.00 -35.61 15.73
N LYS A 487 -11.76 -36.07 15.56
CA LYS A 487 -11.20 -37.19 16.32
C LYS A 487 -10.08 -36.74 17.27
N GLY A 488 -10.37 -36.73 18.57
CA GLY A 488 -9.39 -36.49 19.63
C GLY A 488 -9.16 -35.01 19.97
N GLN A 489 -8.22 -34.76 20.89
CA GLN A 489 -7.85 -33.39 21.30
C GLN A 489 -6.90 -32.72 20.29
N VAL A 490 -6.11 -33.50 19.55
CA VAL A 490 -5.19 -33.04 18.50
C VAL A 490 -5.72 -33.51 17.14
N PRO A 491 -5.94 -32.59 16.17
CA PRO A 491 -6.39 -32.91 14.82
C PRO A 491 -5.43 -33.88 14.13
N LYS A 492 -5.99 -34.85 13.39
CA LYS A 492 -5.17 -35.82 12.67
C LYS A 492 -4.92 -35.33 11.24
N PHE A 493 -3.66 -35.24 10.84
CA PHE A 493 -3.28 -34.93 9.46
C PHE A 493 -3.48 -36.13 8.54
N HIS A 494 -4.05 -35.87 7.36
CA HIS A 494 -4.36 -36.82 6.29
C HIS A 494 -3.74 -36.33 4.98
N GLU A 495 -2.58 -36.88 4.62
CA GLU A 495 -1.86 -36.48 3.40
C GLU A 495 -2.69 -36.75 2.12
N ASP A 496 -3.51 -37.79 2.12
CA ASP A 496 -4.41 -38.17 1.04
C ASP A 496 -5.57 -37.19 0.81
N TRP A 497 -5.83 -36.28 1.75
CA TRP A 497 -6.86 -35.24 1.62
C TRP A 497 -6.32 -33.96 1.00
N ARG A 498 -5.00 -33.83 0.84
CA ARG A 498 -4.37 -32.64 0.27
C ARG A 498 -4.80 -32.47 -1.18
N LEU A 499 -5.52 -31.39 -1.47
CA LEU A 499 -5.95 -31.03 -2.81
C LEU A 499 -4.76 -30.51 -3.65
N GLU A 500 -4.72 -30.89 -4.93
CA GLU A 500 -3.64 -30.51 -5.85
C GLU A 500 -3.59 -29.01 -6.12
N ASP A 501 -4.74 -28.34 -6.14
CA ASP A 501 -4.87 -26.89 -6.30
C ASP A 501 -5.31 -26.23 -4.97
N PRO A 502 -4.36 -25.64 -4.21
CA PRO A 502 -4.65 -24.90 -2.98
C PRO A 502 -5.58 -23.71 -3.16
N VAL A 503 -5.55 -23.06 -4.32
CA VAL A 503 -6.38 -21.88 -4.62
C VAL A 503 -7.84 -22.29 -4.77
N GLU A 504 -8.09 -23.31 -5.59
CA GLU A 504 -9.43 -23.85 -5.79
C GLU A 504 -10.00 -24.42 -4.49
N ALA A 505 -9.17 -25.14 -3.73
CA ALA A 505 -9.53 -25.73 -2.45
C ALA A 505 -10.07 -24.70 -1.45
N VAL A 506 -9.35 -23.59 -1.26
CA VAL A 506 -9.74 -22.55 -0.30
C VAL A 506 -10.98 -21.80 -0.80
N LEU A 507 -10.98 -21.37 -2.07
CA LEU A 507 -12.06 -20.51 -2.60
C LEU A 507 -13.38 -21.25 -2.73
N SER A 508 -13.37 -22.53 -3.12
CA SER A 508 -14.59 -23.36 -3.18
C SER A 508 -15.18 -23.64 -1.79
N THR A 509 -14.35 -23.62 -0.74
CA THR A 509 -14.77 -23.89 0.65
C THR A 509 -15.34 -22.65 1.35
N THR A 510 -14.84 -21.44 1.04
CA THR A 510 -15.09 -20.23 1.86
C THR A 510 -15.93 -19.16 1.18
N SER A 511 -16.49 -19.45 0.00
CA SER A 511 -17.37 -18.54 -0.75
C SER A 511 -16.69 -17.18 -1.04
N SER A 512 -17.46 -16.12 -1.25
CA SER A 512 -16.96 -14.76 -1.52
C SER A 512 -16.42 -14.02 -0.27
N LEU A 513 -16.31 -14.70 0.88
CA LEU A 513 -15.89 -14.08 2.14
C LEU A 513 -14.38 -13.90 2.24
N LEU A 514 -13.60 -14.77 1.58
CA LEU A 514 -12.15 -14.67 1.48
C LEU A 514 -11.74 -14.22 0.08
N THR A 515 -10.58 -13.56 -0.01
CA THR A 515 -9.95 -13.18 -1.28
C THR A 515 -8.46 -13.46 -1.23
N ILE A 516 -7.90 -13.72 -2.40
CA ILE A 516 -6.45 -13.92 -2.59
C ILE A 516 -5.85 -12.61 -3.09
N VAL A 517 -4.73 -12.20 -2.49
CA VAL A 517 -3.96 -11.01 -2.88
C VAL A 517 -2.51 -11.40 -3.10
N GLY A 518 -1.92 -10.89 -4.18
CA GLY A 518 -0.49 -11.01 -4.43
C GLY A 518 0.30 -10.00 -3.61
N ILE A 519 1.22 -10.47 -2.79
CA ILE A 519 2.16 -9.65 -2.01
C ILE A 519 3.58 -10.18 -2.29
N GLN A 520 4.44 -9.34 -2.87
CA GLN A 520 5.86 -9.65 -3.06
C GLN A 520 6.12 -11.03 -3.70
N GLY A 521 5.34 -11.38 -4.74
CA GLY A 521 5.43 -12.67 -5.43
C GLY A 521 4.78 -13.86 -4.71
N SER A 522 4.22 -13.67 -3.51
CA SER A 522 3.45 -14.69 -2.78
C SER A 522 1.95 -14.40 -2.85
N GLN A 523 1.12 -15.44 -2.97
CA GLN A 523 -0.34 -15.32 -2.84
C GLN A 523 -0.74 -15.54 -1.39
N VAL A 524 -1.37 -14.54 -0.77
CA VAL A 524 -1.92 -14.62 0.59
C VAL A 524 -3.43 -14.54 0.58
N ILE A 525 -4.04 -15.07 1.64
CA ILE A 525 -5.47 -15.03 1.88
C ILE A 525 -5.78 -13.99 2.94
N GLN A 526 -6.87 -13.27 2.71
CA GLN A 526 -7.43 -12.35 3.67
C GLN A 526 -8.95 -12.34 3.55
N PHE A 527 -9.62 -11.77 4.55
CA PHE A 527 -11.01 -11.41 4.40
C PHE A 527 -11.19 -10.46 3.22
N SER A 528 -12.26 -10.68 2.46
CA SER A 528 -12.63 -9.85 1.32
C SER A 528 -12.97 -8.40 1.73
N HIS A 529 -13.27 -8.17 3.01
CA HIS A 529 -13.37 -6.84 3.64
C HIS A 529 -13.25 -6.98 5.17
N PHE A 530 -12.75 -5.96 5.88
CA PHE A 530 -12.60 -5.97 7.35
C PHE A 530 -13.90 -6.33 8.07
N SER A 531 -15.02 -5.76 7.65
CA SER A 531 -16.33 -6.02 8.26
C SER A 531 -16.79 -7.47 8.22
N VAL A 532 -16.18 -8.33 7.40
CA VAL A 532 -16.43 -9.77 7.46
C VAL A 532 -15.89 -10.34 8.77
N LYS A 533 -14.65 -9.99 9.15
CA LYS A 533 -14.07 -10.41 10.42
C LYS A 533 -14.93 -9.92 11.58
N GLU A 534 -15.30 -8.65 11.57
CA GLU A 534 -16.12 -8.06 12.63
C GLU A 534 -17.48 -8.75 12.76
N PHE A 535 -18.14 -9.05 11.65
CA PHE A 535 -19.38 -9.81 11.67
C PHE A 535 -19.18 -11.18 12.32
N LEU A 536 -18.14 -11.91 11.92
CA LEU A 536 -17.83 -13.25 12.44
C LEU A 536 -17.47 -13.24 13.94
N THR A 537 -16.88 -12.15 14.45
CA THR A 537 -16.50 -12.02 15.87
C THR A 537 -17.48 -11.19 16.69
N SER A 538 -18.66 -10.84 16.15
CA SER A 538 -19.60 -9.94 16.81
C SER A 538 -20.52 -10.65 17.79
N ASP A 539 -20.88 -9.97 18.88
CA ASP A 539 -21.94 -10.40 19.79
C ASP A 539 -23.28 -10.55 19.06
N ARG A 540 -23.52 -9.72 18.03
CA ARG A 540 -24.72 -9.83 17.16
C ARG A 540 -24.85 -11.21 16.53
N LEU A 541 -23.75 -11.77 16.02
CA LEU A 541 -23.72 -13.12 15.46
C LEU A 541 -23.71 -14.19 16.56
N ALA A 542 -23.12 -13.92 17.72
CA ALA A 542 -23.16 -14.83 18.88
C ALA A 542 -24.59 -15.03 19.40
N GLU A 543 -25.38 -13.95 19.44
CA GLU A 543 -26.70 -13.90 20.05
C GLU A 543 -27.84 -14.13 19.04
N THR A 544 -27.57 -14.12 17.74
CA THR A 544 -28.61 -14.30 16.69
C THR A 544 -29.45 -15.56 16.91
N ASN A 545 -30.78 -15.47 16.73
CA ASN A 545 -31.67 -16.63 16.81
C ASN A 545 -31.47 -17.63 15.65
N ASN A 546 -30.75 -17.22 14.59
CA ASN A 546 -30.43 -18.07 13.46
C ASN A 546 -29.30 -19.06 13.83
N LYS A 547 -29.69 -20.29 14.22
CA LYS A 547 -28.74 -21.37 14.56
C LYS A 547 -27.76 -21.68 13.44
N PHE A 548 -28.13 -21.45 12.18
CA PHE A 548 -27.22 -21.65 11.05
C PHE A 548 -26.10 -20.62 11.08
N SER A 549 -26.43 -19.32 11.12
CA SER A 549 -25.43 -18.25 11.14
C SER A 549 -24.55 -18.32 12.39
N ARG A 550 -25.15 -18.58 13.56
CA ARG A 550 -24.46 -18.62 14.86
C ARG A 550 -23.29 -19.60 14.89
N ARG A 551 -23.32 -20.67 14.09
CA ARG A 551 -22.22 -21.65 14.04
C ARG A 551 -20.90 -21.11 13.49
N TYR A 552 -20.99 -20.00 12.76
CA TYR A 552 -19.84 -19.29 12.19
C TYR A 552 -19.39 -18.14 13.10
N HIS A 553 -20.02 -17.94 14.26
CA HIS A 553 -19.49 -17.05 15.28
C HIS A 553 -18.13 -17.55 15.76
N ILE A 554 -17.15 -16.66 15.78
CA ILE A 554 -15.77 -16.95 16.13
C ILE A 554 -15.46 -16.32 17.48
N SER A 555 -15.35 -17.17 18.49
CA SER A 555 -14.73 -16.78 19.76
C SER A 555 -13.21 -16.89 19.65
N MET A 556 -12.49 -15.88 20.14
CA MET A 556 -11.04 -15.78 19.97
C MET A 556 -10.28 -16.96 20.61
N THR A 557 -10.63 -17.35 21.84
CA THR A 557 -9.91 -18.43 22.55
C THR A 557 -10.02 -19.78 21.83
N PRO A 558 -11.23 -20.29 21.49
CA PRO A 558 -11.35 -21.53 20.71
C PRO A 558 -10.64 -21.47 19.34
N ALA A 559 -10.72 -20.34 18.64
CA ALA A 559 -10.05 -20.20 17.34
C ALA A 559 -8.52 -20.22 17.47
N HIS A 560 -7.95 -19.58 18.50
CA HIS A 560 -6.53 -19.70 18.82
C HIS A 560 -6.14 -21.15 19.17
N THR A 561 -6.96 -21.85 19.95
CA THR A 561 -6.72 -23.27 20.27
C THR A 561 -6.74 -24.14 19.01
N LEU A 562 -7.71 -23.93 18.11
CA LEU A 562 -7.80 -24.66 16.84
C LEU A 562 -6.56 -24.43 15.97
N ALA A 563 -6.14 -23.17 15.82
CA ALA A 563 -4.95 -22.82 15.05
C ALA A 563 -3.68 -23.42 15.68
N ALA A 564 -3.53 -23.35 17.00
CA ALA A 564 -2.40 -23.95 17.71
C ALA A 564 -2.36 -25.47 17.53
N HIS A 565 -3.51 -26.14 17.65
CA HIS A 565 -3.62 -27.58 17.45
C HIS A 565 -3.30 -28.02 16.02
N ALA A 566 -3.57 -27.20 15.01
CA ALA A 566 -3.18 -27.49 13.62
C ALA A 566 -1.67 -27.30 13.37
N CYS A 567 -0.98 -26.54 14.24
CA CYS A 567 0.47 -26.32 14.15
C CYS A 567 1.30 -27.33 14.95
N LEU A 568 0.70 -28.03 15.93
CA LEU A 568 1.31 -29.12 16.70
C LEU A 568 1.29 -30.42 15.90
#